data_AF-A0A2A4QCM7-F1
#
_entry.id   AF-A0A2A4QCM7-F1
#
_cell.length_a   1.000
_cell.length_b   1.000
_cell.length_c   1.000
_cell.angle_alpha   90.00
_cell.angle_beta   90.00
_cell.angle_gamma   90.00
#
_symmetry.space_group_name_H-M   'P 1'
#
loop_
_entity.id
_entity.type
_entity.pdbx_description
1 polymer ?
#
loop_
_entity_poly.entity_id
_entity_poly.type
_entity_poly.pdbx_seq_one_letter_code
_entity_poly.pdbx_strand_id
1 'polypeptide(L)'
;SLHKKEKLVFYNLSLGLFNRINYGKRGNYMGNYVDLGVRIDWPFSVVHFTKDKYPVATANNGGTVRTRTSALIFTEAINYSIYARFGFARYVITASYRLSNLFVTDPEVYQQYGNGIETYPELPALLIGIEISLYK
;
A
#
# COMPACT_ATOMS: atom_id res chain seq x y z
N SER A 1 -0.08 20.78 -1.59
CA SER A 1 -1.17 20.08 -2.28
C SER A 1 -2.24 21.10 -2.68
N LEU A 2 -2.62 21.13 -3.96
CA LEU A 2 -3.67 21.99 -4.50
C LEU A 2 -5.07 21.59 -3.98
N HIS A 3 -5.21 20.32 -3.57
CA HIS A 3 -6.48 19.73 -3.17
C HIS A 3 -6.69 19.74 -1.66
N LYS A 4 -7.94 19.89 -1.21
CA LYS A 4 -8.26 19.89 0.23
C LYS A 4 -8.15 18.49 0.85
N LYS A 5 -8.51 17.46 0.08
CA LYS A 5 -8.30 16.06 0.45
C LYS A 5 -7.92 15.28 -0.78
N GLU A 6 -6.96 14.39 -0.59
CA GLU A 6 -6.39 13.55 -1.62
C GLU A 6 -6.31 12.13 -1.07
N LYS A 7 -6.73 11.15 -1.87
CA LYS A 7 -6.70 9.74 -1.49
C LYS A 7 -6.32 8.92 -2.71
N LEU A 8 -5.29 8.10 -2.53
CA LEU A 8 -4.91 7.09 -3.50
C LEU A 8 -5.37 5.72 -3.01
N VAL A 9 -6.02 4.95 -3.88
CA VAL A 9 -6.54 3.61 -3.59
C VAL A 9 -5.92 2.64 -4.57
N PHE A 10 -5.20 1.66 -4.03
CA PHE A 10 -4.62 0.56 -4.78
C PHE A 10 -5.45 -0.71 -4.58
N TYR A 11 -5.82 -1.35 -5.68
CA TYR A 11 -6.35 -2.71 -5.69
C TYR A 11 -5.23 -3.64 -6.15
N ASN A 12 -4.72 -4.41 -5.19
CA ASN A 12 -3.55 -5.26 -5.38
C ASN A 12 -3.94 -6.73 -5.28
N LEU A 13 -3.37 -7.53 -6.18
CA LEU A 13 -3.29 -8.98 -6.01
C LEU A 13 -1.91 -9.32 -5.46
N SER A 14 -1.87 -9.95 -4.28
CA SER A 14 -0.62 -10.25 -3.58
C SER A 14 -0.35 -11.76 -3.55
N LEU A 15 0.84 -12.17 -3.94
CA LEU A 15 1.34 -13.53 -3.81
C LEU A 15 2.55 -13.53 -2.88
N GLY A 16 2.52 -14.35 -1.83
CA GLY A 16 3.60 -14.42 -0.84
C GLY A 16 4.05 -15.84 -0.57
N LEU A 17 5.37 -16.02 -0.45
CA LEU A 17 6.00 -17.25 0.02
C LEU A 17 6.69 -16.96 1.36
N PHE A 18 6.58 -17.87 2.32
CA PHE A 18 7.26 -17.75 3.61
C PHE A 18 7.71 -19.10 4.14
N ASN A 19 8.77 -19.05 4.94
CA ASN A 19 9.17 -20.14 5.79
C ASN A 19 8.74 -19.83 7.22
N ARG A 20 8.03 -20.76 7.85
CA ARG A 20 7.60 -20.66 9.25
C ARG A 20 8.48 -21.51 10.14
N ILE A 21 9.13 -20.87 11.11
CA ILE A 21 9.88 -21.54 12.16
C ILE A 21 9.07 -21.44 13.45
N ASN A 22 8.59 -22.59 13.92
CA ASN A 22 7.86 -22.67 15.19
C ASN A 22 8.85 -22.96 16.32
N TYR A 23 8.64 -22.37 17.49
CA TYR A 23 9.47 -22.64 18.67
C TYR A 23 8.63 -22.68 19.96
N GLY A 24 9.07 -23.47 20.93
CA GLY A 24 8.39 -23.64 22.21
C GLY A 24 7.22 -24.64 22.17
N LYS A 25 6.48 -24.70 23.28
CA LYS A 25 5.37 -25.65 23.44
C LYS A 25 4.14 -25.14 22.71
N ARG A 26 3.53 -26.01 21.90
CA ARG A 26 2.31 -25.71 21.13
C ARG A 26 1.11 -26.27 21.89
N GLY A 27 0.25 -25.39 22.41
CA GLY A 27 -1.04 -25.73 23.02
C GLY A 27 -2.21 -25.36 22.09
N ASN A 28 -3.40 -25.12 22.65
CA ASN A 28 -4.57 -24.57 21.95
C ASN A 28 -4.45 -23.05 21.70
N TYR A 29 -3.35 -22.61 21.11
CA TYR A 29 -3.14 -21.23 20.69
C TYR A 29 -2.21 -21.23 19.46
N MET A 30 -2.13 -20.11 18.72
CA MET A 30 -1.32 -19.97 17.49
C MET A 30 0.17 -20.37 17.65
N GLY A 31 0.64 -20.48 18.89
CA GLY A 31 2.01 -20.83 19.23
C GLY A 31 2.97 -19.65 19.09
N ASN A 32 4.25 -19.89 19.38
CA ASN A 32 5.29 -18.92 19.05
C ASN A 32 5.92 -19.32 17.71
N TYR A 33 5.97 -18.38 16.79
CA TYR A 33 6.54 -18.61 15.46
C TYR A 33 7.20 -17.37 14.90
N VAL A 34 8.13 -17.59 13.98
CA VAL A 34 8.69 -16.56 13.11
C VAL A 34 8.41 -16.96 11.68
N ASP A 35 7.73 -16.10 10.93
CA ASP A 35 7.62 -16.19 9.48
C ASP A 35 8.63 -15.23 8.87
N LEU A 36 9.40 -15.71 7.90
CA LEU A 36 10.20 -14.86 7.02
C LEU A 36 9.83 -15.20 5.58
N GLY A 37 9.53 -14.19 4.78
CA GLY A 37 9.03 -14.40 3.43
C GLY A 37 9.24 -13.24 2.48
N VAL A 38 8.93 -13.52 1.21
CA VAL A 38 8.89 -12.56 0.11
C VAL A 38 7.48 -12.48 -0.42
N ARG A 39 7.08 -11.29 -0.85
CA ARG A 39 5.77 -11.00 -1.42
C ARG A 39 5.95 -10.26 -2.73
N ILE A 40 5.12 -10.61 -3.69
CA ILE A 40 4.93 -9.91 -4.95
C ILE A 40 3.51 -9.34 -4.94
N ASP A 41 3.37 -8.06 -5.22
CA ASP A 41 2.12 -7.32 -5.23
C ASP A 41 1.91 -6.75 -6.64
N TRP A 42 0.84 -7.19 -7.31
CA TRP A 42 0.43 -6.69 -8.61
C TRP A 42 -0.74 -5.71 -8.46
N PRO A 43 -0.51 -4.38 -8.57
CA PRO A 43 -1.57 -3.38 -8.63
C PRO A 43 -2.29 -3.42 -9.98
N PHE A 44 -3.44 -4.09 -10.05
CA PHE A 44 -4.23 -4.17 -11.28
C PHE A 44 -5.18 -2.98 -11.46
N SER A 45 -5.48 -2.24 -10.39
CA SER A 45 -6.27 -1.01 -10.48
C SER A 45 -5.82 0.01 -9.46
N VAL A 46 -5.56 1.24 -9.93
CA VAL A 46 -5.21 2.36 -9.07
C VAL A 46 -6.18 3.51 -9.35
N VAL A 47 -6.73 4.06 -8.27
CA VAL A 47 -7.73 5.12 -8.33
C VAL A 47 -7.28 6.30 -7.48
N HIS A 48 -7.27 7.48 -8.10
CA HIS A 48 -6.94 8.73 -7.45
C HIS A 48 -8.23 9.54 -7.21
N PHE A 49 -8.49 9.87 -5.95
CA PHE A 49 -9.61 10.70 -5.54
C PHE A 49 -9.11 12.05 -5.03
N THR A 50 -9.55 13.11 -5.70
CA THR A 50 -9.31 14.50 -5.25
C THR A 50 -10.62 15.15 -4.85
N LYS A 51 -10.56 15.96 -3.79
CA LYS A 51 -11.70 16.76 -3.32
C LYS A 51 -11.28 18.20 -3.17
N ASP A 52 -11.93 19.05 -3.95
CA ASP A 52 -11.73 20.49 -3.95
C ASP A 52 -12.91 21.21 -3.33
N LYS A 53 -12.60 22.22 -2.53
CA LYS A 53 -13.58 23.17 -2.00
C LYS A 53 -13.26 24.53 -2.59
N TYR A 54 -14.21 25.10 -3.32
CA TYR A 54 -14.07 26.44 -3.85
C TYR A 54 -14.80 27.43 -2.93
N PRO A 55 -14.18 28.58 -2.60
CA PRO A 55 -14.79 29.60 -1.74
C PRO A 55 -15.99 30.29 -2.40
N VAL A 56 -16.04 30.31 -3.72
CA VAL A 56 -17.18 30.75 -4.53
C VAL A 56 -17.54 29.60 -5.47
N ALA A 57 -18.83 29.34 -5.69
CA ALA A 57 -19.27 28.27 -6.56
C ALA A 57 -18.82 28.55 -8.01
N THR A 58 -17.82 27.80 -8.50
CA THR A 58 -17.17 28.07 -9.78
C THR A 58 -17.76 27.23 -10.92
N ALA A 59 -17.63 25.90 -10.87
CA ALA A 59 -18.18 25.00 -11.87
C ALA A 59 -19.53 24.41 -11.41
N ASN A 60 -20.57 24.52 -12.24
CA ASN A 60 -21.93 23.98 -11.99
C ASN A 60 -22.61 24.47 -10.69
N ASN A 61 -22.32 25.69 -10.21
CA ASN A 61 -22.82 26.20 -8.92
C ASN A 61 -22.54 25.30 -7.70
N GLY A 62 -21.54 24.40 -7.79
CA GLY A 62 -21.16 23.49 -6.72
C GLY A 62 -20.03 24.06 -5.86
N GLY A 63 -20.23 24.20 -4.55
CA GLY A 63 -19.17 24.57 -3.60
C GLY A 63 -18.15 23.45 -3.29
N THR A 64 -18.31 22.26 -3.87
CA THR A 64 -17.41 21.12 -3.67
C THR A 64 -17.38 20.24 -4.91
N VAL A 65 -16.18 19.99 -5.44
CA VAL A 65 -15.96 19.08 -6.58
C VAL A 65 -15.24 17.83 -6.08
N ARG A 66 -15.67 16.66 -6.58
CA ARG A 66 -15.02 15.36 -6.32
C ARG A 66 -14.65 14.75 -7.67
N THR A 67 -13.37 14.50 -7.87
CA THR A 67 -12.86 13.90 -9.11
C THR A 67 -12.34 12.51 -8.82
N ARG A 68 -12.68 11.55 -9.70
CA ARG A 68 -12.17 10.18 -9.67
C ARG A 68 -11.40 9.94 -10.95
N THR A 69 -10.09 9.76 -10.84
CA THR A 69 -9.23 9.39 -11.95
C THR A 69 -8.85 7.91 -11.80
N SER A 70 -9.13 7.10 -12.81
CA SER A 70 -8.82 5.66 -12.86
C SER A 70 -7.88 5.37 -14.03
N ALA A 71 -7.22 4.20 -14.00
CA ALA A 71 -6.20 3.80 -14.98
C ALA A 71 -4.98 4.74 -14.95
N LEU A 72 -4.46 4.97 -13.75
CA LEU A 72 -3.26 5.76 -13.54
C LEU A 72 -2.06 4.98 -14.06
N ILE A 73 -1.33 5.58 -15.00
CA ILE A 73 -0.18 4.98 -15.70
C ILE A 73 1.16 5.26 -15.02
N PHE A 74 1.16 5.94 -13.86
CA PHE A 74 2.37 6.31 -13.13
C PHE A 74 2.77 5.32 -12.03
N THR A 75 2.06 4.19 -11.90
CA THR A 75 2.37 3.17 -10.88
C THR A 75 3.09 1.99 -11.51
N GLU A 76 4.07 1.45 -10.79
CA GLU A 76 4.81 0.26 -11.22
C GLU A 76 3.89 -0.95 -11.37
N ALA A 77 4.14 -1.78 -12.38
CA ALA A 77 3.30 -2.92 -12.71
C ALA A 77 3.42 -4.03 -11.66
N ILE A 78 4.58 -4.18 -11.01
CA ILE A 78 4.84 -5.21 -10.01
C ILE A 78 5.68 -4.61 -8.89
N ASN A 79 5.25 -4.85 -7.66
CA ASN A 79 6.00 -4.50 -6.47
C ASN A 79 6.45 -5.78 -5.76
N TYR A 80 7.64 -5.76 -5.19
CA TYR A 80 8.17 -6.83 -4.37
C TYR A 80 8.60 -6.31 -2.99
N SER A 81 8.31 -7.11 -1.98
CA SER A 81 8.52 -6.81 -0.56
C SER A 81 9.06 -8.03 0.17
N ILE A 82 9.90 -7.81 1.17
CA ILE A 82 10.20 -8.83 2.18
C ILE A 82 9.32 -8.58 3.39
N TYR A 83 8.89 -9.65 4.07
CA TYR A 83 8.12 -9.52 5.28
C TYR A 83 8.54 -10.53 6.33
N ALA A 84 8.40 -10.11 7.58
CA ALA A 84 8.61 -10.90 8.77
C ALA A 84 7.34 -10.85 9.63
N ARG A 85 6.99 -11.98 10.27
CA ARG A 85 5.91 -12.03 11.25
C ARG A 85 6.41 -12.73 12.49
N PHE A 86 6.18 -12.12 13.65
CA PHE A 86 6.57 -12.65 14.95
C PHE A 86 5.29 -12.95 15.72
N GLY A 87 4.93 -14.23 15.78
CA GLY A 87 3.78 -14.71 16.54
C GLY A 87 4.17 -15.00 17.98
N PHE A 88 3.43 -14.42 18.92
CA PHE A 88 3.52 -14.66 20.36
C PHE A 88 2.13 -14.95 20.92
N ALA A 89 1.83 -16.22 21.11
CA ALA A 89 0.54 -16.73 21.60
C ALA A 89 -0.70 -16.27 20.81
N ARG A 90 -1.22 -15.08 21.08
CA ARG A 90 -2.41 -14.48 20.42
C ARG A 90 -2.11 -13.19 19.64
N TYR A 91 -0.88 -12.70 19.74
CA TYR A 91 -0.43 -11.48 19.10
C TYR A 91 0.53 -11.83 17.97
N VAL A 92 0.43 -11.14 16.86
CA VAL A 92 1.39 -11.24 15.77
C VAL A 92 1.88 -9.85 15.45
N ILE A 93 3.18 -9.64 15.55
CA ILE A 93 3.82 -8.42 15.06
C ILE A 93 4.22 -8.68 13.62
N THR A 94 3.79 -7.82 12.71
CA THR A 94 4.15 -7.91 11.29
C THR A 94 5.07 -6.76 10.93
N ALA A 95 6.13 -7.07 10.18
CA ALA A 95 7.03 -6.10 9.60
C ALA A 95 7.13 -6.40 8.10
N SER A 96 6.92 -5.41 7.26
CA SER A 96 7.03 -5.55 5.80
C SER A 96 7.89 -4.42 5.28
N TYR A 97 8.93 -4.75 4.52
CA TYR A 97 9.81 -3.79 3.87
C TYR A 97 9.69 -3.94 2.36
N ARG A 98 9.21 -2.88 1.72
CA ARG A 98 9.09 -2.81 0.26
C ARG A 98 10.47 -2.54 -0.33
N LEU A 99 10.88 -3.39 -1.27
CA LEU A 99 12.17 -3.31 -1.97
C LEU A 99 12.06 -2.58 -3.33
N SER A 100 10.83 -2.30 -3.76
CA SER A 100 10.48 -1.69 -5.03
C SER A 100 9.84 -0.33 -4.85
N ASN A 101 9.96 0.52 -5.87
CA ASN A 101 9.27 1.79 -5.93
C ASN A 101 7.82 1.57 -6.35
N LEU A 102 6.88 2.33 -5.76
CA LEU A 102 5.47 2.26 -6.16
C LEU A 102 5.19 3.01 -7.47
N PHE A 103 6.05 3.97 -7.79
CA PHE A 103 5.88 4.89 -8.90
C PHE A 103 6.96 4.63 -9.95
N VAL A 104 6.57 4.68 -11.24
CA VAL A 104 7.41 4.27 -12.38
C VAL A 104 8.64 5.13 -12.47
N THR A 105 9.86 4.68 -12.16
CA THR A 105 11.07 5.54 -12.11
C THR A 105 11.74 5.90 -13.44
N ASP A 106 11.18 5.46 -14.57
CA ASP A 106 11.78 5.65 -15.90
C ASP A 106 11.57 7.09 -16.43
N PRO A 107 12.65 7.87 -16.65
CA PRO A 107 12.60 9.24 -17.18
C PRO A 107 11.84 9.40 -18.50
N GLU A 108 11.88 8.42 -19.39
CA GLU A 108 11.25 8.50 -20.71
C GLU A 108 9.73 8.32 -20.60
N VAL A 109 9.30 7.34 -19.81
CA VAL A 109 7.89 7.09 -19.48
C VAL A 109 7.32 8.23 -18.65
N TYR A 110 8.12 8.81 -17.74
CA TYR A 110 7.75 9.98 -16.96
C TYR A 110 7.45 11.21 -17.81
N GLN A 111 8.34 11.55 -18.75
CA GLN A 111 8.20 12.72 -19.61
C GLN A 111 7.00 12.57 -20.57
N GLN A 112 6.72 11.35 -21.02
CA GLN A 112 5.56 11.06 -21.87
C GLN A 112 4.22 11.31 -21.17
N TYR A 113 4.14 11.12 -19.85
CA TYR A 113 2.88 11.16 -19.11
C TYR A 113 2.75 12.31 -18.10
N GLY A 114 3.78 13.14 -17.92
CA GLY A 114 3.71 14.36 -17.10
C GLY A 114 3.40 14.14 -15.61
N ASN A 115 3.59 12.91 -15.11
CA ASN A 115 3.20 12.48 -13.78
C ASN A 115 4.44 12.01 -13.01
N GLY A 116 5.31 12.96 -12.66
CA GLY A 116 6.58 12.68 -11.99
C GLY A 116 6.45 12.51 -10.47
N ILE A 117 7.37 11.73 -9.91
CA ILE A 117 7.71 11.64 -8.47
C ILE A 117 7.83 13.01 -7.79
N GLU A 118 8.07 14.09 -8.53
CA GLU A 118 8.03 15.46 -7.99
C GLU A 118 6.67 15.84 -7.38
N THR A 119 5.57 15.24 -7.84
CA THR A 119 4.22 15.53 -7.33
C THR A 119 3.79 14.58 -6.20
N TYR A 120 4.27 13.33 -6.20
CA TYR A 120 3.89 12.33 -5.21
C TYR A 120 5.12 11.73 -4.52
N PRO A 121 5.33 12.01 -3.22
CA PRO A 121 6.40 11.37 -2.48
C PRO A 121 6.16 9.86 -2.39
N GLU A 122 7.24 9.08 -2.46
CA GLU A 122 7.24 7.64 -2.21
C GLU A 122 6.55 7.33 -0.88
N LEU A 123 5.60 6.39 -0.86
CA LEU A 123 4.99 5.97 0.40
C LEU A 123 6.03 5.25 1.26
N PRO A 124 5.92 5.27 2.60
CA PRO A 124 6.84 4.57 3.48
C PRO A 124 7.10 3.13 3.02
N ALA A 125 8.38 2.78 2.87
CA ALA A 125 8.81 1.45 2.47
C ALA A 125 8.63 0.43 3.60
N LEU A 126 8.77 0.87 4.85
CA LEU A 126 8.59 0.03 6.04
C LEU A 126 7.17 0.17 6.61
N LEU A 127 6.51 -0.97 6.77
CA LEU A 127 5.20 -1.10 7.41
C LEU A 127 5.34 -2.01 8.62
N ILE A 128 4.91 -1.54 9.78
CA ILE A 128 4.84 -2.32 11.02
C ILE A 128 3.37 -2.41 11.43
N GLY A 129 2.91 -3.62 11.74
CA GLY A 129 1.53 -3.92 12.11
C GLY A 129 1.44 -4.86 13.29
N ILE A 130 0.25 -4.88 13.89
CA ILE A 130 -0.11 -5.80 14.97
C ILE A 130 -1.39 -6.50 14.55
N GLU A 131 -1.39 -7.83 14.59
CA GLU A 131 -2.57 -8.66 14.41
C GLU A 131 -2.92 -9.32 15.75
N ILE A 132 -4.21 -9.43 16.03
CA ILE A 132 -4.73 -10.02 17.26
C ILE A 132 -5.68 -11.14 16.86
N SER A 133 -5.40 -12.38 17.29
CA SER A 133 -6.33 -13.50 17.11
C SER A 133 -7.44 -13.41 18.15
N LEU A 134 -8.69 -13.28 17.69
CA LEU A 134 -9.88 -13.18 18.55
C LEU A 134 -10.42 -14.55 19.00
N TYR A 135 -9.95 -15.65 18.41
CA TYR A 135 -10.41 -17.01 18.72
C TYR A 135 -9.26 -17.89 19.23
N LYS A 136 -9.61 -18.84 20.12
CA LYS A 136 -8.72 -19.85 20.72
C LYS A 136 -8.46 -21.00 19.76
#